data_AF-A0AAN0MB15-F1
#
_entry.id   AF-A0AAN0MB15-F1
#
_cell.length_a   1.000
_cell.length_b   1.000
_cell.length_c   1.000
_cell.angle_alpha   90.00
_cell.angle_beta   90.00
_cell.angle_gamma   90.00
#
_symmetry.space_group_name_H-M   'P 1'
#
loop_
_entity.id
_entity.type
_entity.pdbx_description
1 polymer ?
#
loop_
_entity_poly.entity_id
_entity_poly.type
_entity_poly.pdbx_seq_one_letter_code
_entity_poly.pdbx_strand_id
1 'polypeptide(L)'
;MIPLKTSCIAASAFLLIGCAQTSAIAVDPALPADDPRQKALVVSECAIYFAAVAKLEQDGRRAAGDPTRNCPPEARSRPADINPMVSVPSVTQGYPQTLYQRMSARGLPQDLVDDIAKSNAFWNLVAQRDSSIADF
;
A
#
# COMPACT_ATOMS: atom_id res chain seq x y z
N MET A 1 30.61 50.84 32.47
CA MET A 1 30.63 49.37 32.62
C MET A 1 29.21 48.93 32.92
N ILE A 2 28.53 48.33 31.94
CA ILE A 2 27.11 47.92 32.00
C ILE A 2 27.08 46.44 31.60
N PRO A 3 26.50 45.52 32.39
CA PRO A 3 26.55 44.10 32.07
C PRO A 3 25.52 43.72 30.99
N LEU A 4 26.02 42.94 30.03
CA LEU A 4 25.29 42.17 29.02
C LEU A 4 24.15 41.36 29.65
N LYS A 5 22.92 41.52 29.13
CA LYS A 5 21.86 40.51 29.24
C LYS A 5 21.67 39.86 27.87
N THR A 6 22.33 38.72 27.70
CA THR A 6 22.17 37.81 26.57
C THR A 6 20.78 37.18 26.66
N SER A 7 19.80 37.74 25.94
CA SER A 7 18.51 37.10 25.71
C SER A 7 18.68 36.06 24.61
N CYS A 8 18.84 34.79 25.00
CA CYS A 8 18.70 33.65 24.11
C CYS A 8 17.25 33.58 23.60
N ILE A 9 17.01 34.07 22.38
CA ILE A 9 15.78 33.77 21.65
C ILE A 9 15.93 32.34 21.11
N ALA A 10 15.31 31.40 21.82
CA ALA A 10 15.15 30.03 21.37
C ALA A 10 14.20 30.01 20.16
N ALA A 11 14.77 30.04 18.96
CA ALA A 11 14.03 29.78 17.72
C ALA A 11 13.83 28.26 17.57
N SER A 12 12.83 27.73 18.25
CA SER A 12 12.28 26.39 18.00
C SER A 12 11.52 26.40 16.68
N ALA A 13 12.26 26.34 15.57
CA ALA A 13 11.69 26.06 14.26
C ALA A 13 11.33 24.58 14.21
N PHE A 14 10.06 24.30 14.53
CA PHE A 14 9.35 23.08 14.18
C PHE A 14 9.42 22.87 12.66
N LEU A 15 10.48 22.20 12.18
CA LEU A 15 10.38 21.45 10.93
C LEU A 15 9.61 20.17 11.28
N LEU A 16 8.29 20.27 11.17
CA LEU A 16 7.41 19.13 10.96
C LEU A 16 7.91 18.43 9.70
N ILE A 17 8.86 17.51 9.86
CA ILE A 17 9.07 16.42 8.92
C ILE A 17 7.73 15.72 8.88
N GLY A 18 6.94 16.01 7.85
CA GLY A 18 5.66 15.36 7.63
C GLY A 18 5.91 13.87 7.72
N CYS A 19 5.36 13.24 8.75
CA CYS A 19 5.26 11.79 8.78
C CYS A 19 4.52 11.43 7.50
N ALA A 20 5.23 10.96 6.48
CA ALA A 20 4.62 10.30 5.35
C ALA A 20 3.90 9.09 5.95
N GLN A 21 2.64 9.24 6.33
CA GLN A 21 1.80 8.16 6.82
C GLN A 21 1.43 7.34 5.59
N THR A 22 2.31 6.41 5.23
CA THR A 22 1.96 5.35 4.29
C THR A 22 0.74 4.64 4.87
N SER A 23 -0.38 4.62 4.14
CA SER A 23 -1.59 3.94 4.59
C SER A 23 -1.27 2.48 4.89
N ALA A 24 -1.56 2.04 6.12
CA ALA A 24 -1.29 0.67 6.54
C ALA A 24 -1.97 -0.35 5.61
N ILE A 25 -1.36 -1.53 5.46
CA ILE A 25 -2.03 -2.65 4.81
C ILE A 25 -3.21 -3.03 5.68
N ALA A 26 -4.39 -3.10 5.07
CA ALA A 26 -5.61 -3.36 5.82
C ALA A 26 -5.57 -4.77 6.41
N VAL A 27 -5.76 -4.85 7.72
CA VAL A 27 -6.02 -6.08 8.46
C VAL A 27 -7.54 -6.29 8.40
N ASP A 28 -7.98 -7.46 7.96
CA ASP A 28 -9.41 -7.80 7.91
C ASP A 28 -9.94 -8.05 9.34
N PRO A 29 -10.93 -7.28 9.82
CA PRO A 29 -11.44 -7.41 11.19
C PRO A 29 -12.24 -8.70 11.42
N ALA A 30 -12.61 -9.43 10.36
CA ALA A 30 -13.29 -10.71 10.48
C ALA A 30 -12.32 -11.87 10.80
N LEU A 31 -11.01 -11.65 10.73
CA LEU A 31 -9.99 -12.64 11.07
C LEU A 31 -9.28 -12.28 12.40
N PRO A 32 -8.88 -13.27 13.21
CA PRO A 32 -7.99 -13.04 14.34
C PRO A 32 -6.65 -12.43 13.88
N ALA A 33 -6.06 -11.55 14.69
CA ALA A 33 -4.85 -10.82 14.33
C ALA A 33 -3.65 -11.74 14.01
N ASP A 34 -3.54 -12.89 14.68
CA ASP A 34 -2.48 -13.88 14.48
C ASP A 34 -2.90 -15.02 13.51
N ASP A 35 -4.00 -14.86 12.79
CA ASP A 35 -4.50 -15.87 11.86
C ASP A 35 -3.56 -15.99 10.63
N PRO A 36 -3.12 -17.21 10.26
CA PRO A 36 -2.28 -17.41 9.07
C PRO A 36 -2.89 -16.84 7.78
N ARG A 37 -4.22 -16.81 7.66
CA ARG A 37 -4.95 -16.20 6.53
C ARG A 37 -4.74 -14.70 6.48
N GLN A 38 -4.71 -14.03 7.64
CA GLN A 38 -4.38 -12.61 7.75
C GLN A 38 -2.99 -12.33 7.17
N LYS A 39 -2.00 -13.13 7.59
CA LYS A 39 -0.62 -13.02 7.06
C LYS A 39 -0.58 -13.26 5.55
N ALA A 40 -1.34 -14.25 5.06
CA ALA A 40 -1.40 -14.55 3.64
C ALA A 40 -1.98 -13.39 2.81
N LEU A 41 -2.99 -12.69 3.31
CA LEU A 41 -3.57 -11.50 2.66
C LEU A 41 -2.55 -10.34 2.59
N VAL A 42 -1.87 -10.06 3.71
CA VAL A 42 -0.83 -9.02 3.76
C VAL A 42 0.29 -9.31 2.76
N VAL A 43 0.76 -10.56 2.74
CA VAL A 43 1.82 -10.98 1.82
C VAL A 43 1.38 -10.88 0.36
N SER A 44 0.15 -11.29 0.03
CA SER A 44 -0.40 -11.17 -1.33
C SER A 44 -0.55 -9.71 -1.77
N GLU A 45 -1.04 -8.81 -0.91
CA GLU A 45 -1.12 -7.39 -1.23
C GLU A 45 0.27 -6.77 -1.45
N CYS A 46 1.25 -7.13 -0.60
CA CYS A 46 2.61 -6.68 -0.77
C CYS A 46 3.27 -7.15 -2.07
N ALA A 47 2.93 -8.35 -2.55
CA ALA A 47 3.41 -8.83 -3.84
C ALA A 47 2.94 -7.90 -4.98
N ILE A 48 1.71 -7.39 -4.90
CA ILE A 48 1.19 -6.38 -5.85
C ILE A 48 2.02 -5.09 -5.76
N TYR A 49 2.34 -4.60 -4.56
CA TYR A 49 3.17 -3.39 -4.41
C TYR A 49 4.58 -3.56 -4.97
N PHE A 50 5.23 -4.71 -4.72
CA PHE A 50 6.55 -4.98 -5.29
C PHE A 50 6.51 -5.07 -6.82
N ALA A 51 5.49 -5.72 -7.38
CA ALA A 51 5.29 -5.77 -8.83
C ALA A 51 5.03 -4.36 -9.42
N ALA A 52 4.24 -3.54 -8.73
CA ALA A 52 3.93 -2.17 -9.16
C ALA A 52 5.18 -1.28 -9.16
N VAL A 53 6.00 -1.36 -8.11
CA VAL A 53 7.29 -0.65 -8.05
C VAL A 53 8.22 -1.11 -9.17
N ALA A 54 8.33 -2.42 -9.40
CA ALA A 54 9.15 -2.95 -10.50
C ALA A 54 8.68 -2.45 -11.88
N LYS A 55 7.37 -2.39 -12.11
CA LYS A 55 6.80 -1.84 -13.36
C LYS A 55 7.12 -0.36 -13.52
N LEU A 56 6.99 0.42 -12.45
CA LEU A 56 7.35 1.85 -12.48
C LEU A 56 8.83 2.04 -12.81
N GLU A 57 9.71 1.26 -12.19
CA GLU A 57 11.15 1.29 -12.47
C GLU A 57 11.45 0.96 -13.94
N GLN A 58 10.79 -0.07 -14.49
CA GLN A 58 10.90 -0.45 -15.91
C GLN A 58 10.45 0.68 -16.84
N ASP A 59 9.42 1.43 -16.45
CA ASP A 59 8.87 2.55 -17.21
C ASP A 59 9.65 3.86 -17.00
N GLY A 60 10.73 3.86 -16.21
CA GLY A 60 11.46 5.07 -15.85
C GLY A 60 10.68 6.04 -14.95
N ARG A 61 9.65 5.54 -14.28
CA ARG A 61 8.74 6.27 -13.38
C ARG A 61 9.04 5.93 -11.92
N ARG A 62 8.44 6.69 -10.99
CA ARG A 62 8.53 6.44 -9.55
C ARG A 62 7.19 6.65 -8.88
N ALA A 63 6.94 5.93 -7.80
CA ALA A 63 5.82 6.20 -6.91
C ALA A 63 6.04 7.54 -6.18
N ALA A 64 4.96 8.23 -5.84
CA ALA A 64 5.01 9.45 -5.04
C ALA A 64 5.28 9.16 -3.56
N GLY A 65 5.11 7.91 -3.12
CA GLY A 65 5.35 7.44 -1.77
C GLY A 65 6.22 6.18 -1.73
N ASP A 66 6.08 5.40 -0.65
CA ASP A 66 6.70 4.08 -0.51
C ASP A 66 5.61 3.00 -0.45
N PRO A 67 5.17 2.47 -1.60
CA PRO A 67 4.17 1.41 -1.66
C PRO A 67 4.57 0.16 -0.86
N THR A 68 5.87 -0.10 -0.74
CA THR A 68 6.42 -1.31 -0.12
C THR A 68 6.73 -1.17 1.36
N ARG A 69 6.46 0.00 1.97
CA ARG A 69 6.75 0.23 3.39
C ARG A 69 6.04 -0.80 4.29
N ASN A 70 6.79 -1.40 5.22
CA ASN A 70 6.31 -2.45 6.12
C ASN A 70 5.83 -3.73 5.42
N CYS A 71 6.13 -3.90 4.12
CA CYS A 71 5.92 -5.18 3.48
C CYS A 71 6.97 -6.20 3.95
N PRO A 72 6.55 -7.43 4.23
CA PRO A 72 7.48 -8.47 4.60
C PRO A 72 8.34 -8.87 3.38
N PRO A 73 9.64 -9.17 3.57
CA PRO A 73 10.57 -9.40 2.46
C PRO A 73 10.17 -10.59 1.59
N GLU A 74 9.51 -11.61 2.15
CA GLU A 74 9.01 -12.77 1.39
C GLU A 74 7.95 -12.40 0.34
N ALA A 75 7.29 -11.25 0.46
CA ALA A 75 6.32 -10.81 -0.56
C ALA A 75 7.00 -10.43 -1.88
N ARG A 76 8.28 -10.03 -1.85
CA ARG A 76 9.04 -9.63 -3.04
C ARG A 76 9.29 -10.79 -4.01
N SER A 77 9.35 -12.02 -3.51
CA SER A 77 9.56 -13.21 -4.33
C SER A 77 8.25 -13.83 -4.84
N ARG A 78 7.09 -13.31 -4.43
CA ARG A 78 5.80 -13.81 -4.90
C ARG A 78 5.42 -13.16 -6.22
N PRO A 79 5.06 -13.94 -7.25
CA PRO A 79 4.57 -13.38 -8.49
C PRO A 79 3.19 -12.73 -8.27
N ALA A 80 3.02 -11.53 -8.80
CA ALA A 80 1.74 -10.83 -8.87
C ALA A 80 1.59 -10.29 -10.30
N ASP A 81 0.65 -10.85 -11.06
CA ASP A 81 0.33 -10.36 -12.39
C ASP A 81 -0.53 -9.09 -12.30
N ILE A 82 0.13 -7.95 -12.48
CA ILE A 82 -0.47 -6.62 -12.43
C ILE A 82 -0.88 -6.08 -13.80
N ASN A 83 -0.76 -6.87 -14.86
CA ASN A 83 -1.18 -6.43 -16.19
C ASN A 83 -2.71 -6.42 -16.29
N PRO A 84 -3.29 -5.39 -16.93
CA PRO A 84 -4.73 -5.30 -17.09
C PRO A 84 -5.25 -6.42 -18.01
N MET A 85 -6.31 -7.07 -17.57
CA MET A 85 -7.06 -8.05 -18.36
C MET A 85 -8.12 -7.35 -19.24
N VAL A 86 -8.54 -8.01 -20.33
CA VAL A 86 -9.43 -7.42 -21.36
C VAL A 86 -10.90 -7.29 -20.90
N SER A 87 -11.34 -8.10 -19.94
CA SER A 87 -12.70 -8.08 -19.39
C SER A 87 -12.66 -8.38 -17.91
N VAL A 88 -12.90 -7.36 -17.09
CA VAL A 88 -12.88 -7.49 -15.62
C VAL A 88 -14.09 -6.85 -14.98
N PRO A 89 -14.47 -7.31 -13.78
CA PRO A 89 -15.48 -6.62 -13.00
C PRO A 89 -15.07 -5.17 -12.77
N SER A 90 -16.05 -4.27 -12.74
CA SER A 90 -15.82 -2.92 -12.21
C SER A 90 -15.53 -3.01 -10.71
N VAL A 91 -14.67 -2.13 -10.19
CA VAL A 91 -14.44 -2.03 -8.74
C VAL A 91 -15.77 -1.73 -8.05
N THR A 92 -16.21 -2.65 -7.20
CA THR A 92 -17.45 -2.52 -6.42
C THR A 92 -17.16 -1.96 -5.04
N GLN A 93 -18.20 -1.48 -4.35
CA GLN A 93 -18.08 -1.06 -2.95
C GLN A 93 -17.58 -2.20 -2.05
N GLY A 94 -16.95 -1.84 -0.93
CA GLY A 94 -16.40 -2.80 0.04
C GLY A 94 -14.90 -2.99 -0.13
N TYR A 95 -14.44 -4.25 0.01
CA TYR A 95 -13.01 -4.55 0.00
C TYR A 95 -12.28 -4.13 -1.29
N PRO A 96 -12.82 -4.35 -2.52
CA PRO A 96 -12.18 -3.88 -3.75
C PRO A 96 -11.94 -2.37 -3.76
N GLN A 97 -12.95 -1.57 -3.39
CA GLN A 97 -12.82 -0.11 -3.30
C GLN A 97 -11.77 0.32 -2.27
N THR A 98 -11.75 -0.31 -1.09
CA THR A 98 -10.78 0.00 -0.04
C THR A 98 -9.35 -0.36 -0.46
N LEU A 99 -9.18 -1.49 -1.16
CA LEU A 99 -7.90 -1.90 -1.72
C LEU A 99 -7.41 -0.89 -2.78
N TYR A 100 -8.27 -0.53 -3.73
CA TYR A 100 -8.00 0.48 -4.75
C TYR A 100 -7.56 1.84 -4.16
N GLN A 101 -8.31 2.35 -3.18
CA GLN A 101 -7.98 3.61 -2.50
C GLN A 101 -6.65 3.54 -1.76
N ARG A 102 -6.37 2.40 -1.11
CA ARG A 102 -5.12 2.19 -0.39
C ARG A 102 -3.90 2.18 -1.31
N MET A 103 -4.00 1.59 -2.50
CA MET A 103 -2.91 1.65 -3.49
C MET A 103 -2.54 3.09 -3.84
N SER A 104 -3.55 3.92 -4.10
CA SER A 104 -3.37 5.35 -4.38
C SER A 104 -2.76 6.09 -3.17
N ALA A 105 -3.28 5.82 -1.97
CA ALA A 105 -2.82 6.46 -0.74
C ALA A 105 -1.39 6.07 -0.33
N ARG A 106 -0.88 4.94 -0.83
CA ARG A 106 0.53 4.54 -0.69
C ARG A 106 1.44 5.13 -1.77
N GLY A 107 0.87 5.92 -2.68
CA GLY A 107 1.61 6.73 -3.65
C GLY A 107 1.81 6.07 -5.01
N LEU A 108 1.07 5.00 -5.34
CA LEU A 108 1.03 4.53 -6.73
C LEU A 108 0.30 5.56 -7.62
N PRO A 109 0.79 5.82 -8.84
CA PRO A 109 0.14 6.76 -9.74
C PRO A 109 -1.18 6.20 -10.25
N GLN A 110 -2.14 7.10 -10.47
CA GLN A 110 -3.54 6.77 -10.73
C GLN A 110 -3.74 5.81 -11.90
N ASP A 111 -3.04 6.02 -13.02
CA ASP A 111 -3.10 5.16 -14.20
C ASP A 111 -2.66 3.72 -13.90
N LEU A 112 -1.62 3.54 -13.08
CA LEU A 112 -1.18 2.21 -12.68
C LEU A 112 -2.16 1.56 -11.68
N VAL A 113 -2.77 2.35 -10.80
CA VAL A 113 -3.83 1.83 -9.91
C VAL A 113 -5.04 1.36 -10.73
N ASP A 114 -5.42 2.09 -11.77
CA ASP A 114 -6.50 1.73 -12.68
C ASP A 114 -6.20 0.45 -13.48
N ASP A 115 -4.95 0.26 -13.88
CA ASP A 115 -4.50 -0.97 -14.55
C ASP A 115 -4.44 -2.16 -13.59
N ILE A 116 -3.90 -1.97 -12.38
CA ILE A 116 -3.87 -3.01 -11.34
C ILE A 116 -5.28 -3.43 -10.95
N ALA A 117 -6.23 -2.49 -10.83
CA ALA A 117 -7.63 -2.80 -10.53
C ALA A 117 -8.29 -3.72 -11.57
N LYS A 118 -7.70 -3.80 -12.77
CA LYS A 118 -8.10 -4.67 -13.86
C LYS A 118 -7.21 -5.90 -14.00
N SER A 119 -6.30 -6.15 -13.06
CA SER A 119 -5.35 -7.25 -13.14
C SER A 119 -5.82 -8.50 -12.43
N ASN A 120 -5.21 -9.63 -12.80
CA ASN A 120 -5.46 -10.92 -12.14
C ASN A 120 -5.05 -10.87 -10.65
N ALA A 121 -3.91 -10.23 -10.33
CA ALA A 121 -3.45 -10.13 -8.94
C ALA A 121 -4.43 -9.39 -8.03
N PHE A 122 -5.09 -8.33 -8.51
CA PHE A 122 -6.09 -7.61 -7.72
C PHE A 122 -7.29 -8.49 -7.39
N TRP A 123 -7.88 -9.13 -8.41
CA TRP A 123 -9.07 -9.96 -8.22
C TRP A 123 -8.77 -11.27 -7.48
N ASN A 124 -7.55 -11.81 -7.60
CA ASN A 124 -7.11 -12.93 -6.76
C ASN A 124 -7.02 -12.56 -5.29
N LEU A 125 -6.57 -11.34 -4.95
CA LEU A 125 -6.54 -10.88 -3.56
C LEU A 125 -7.97 -10.69 -3.01
N VAL A 126 -8.88 -10.12 -3.82
CA VAL A 126 -10.30 -10.01 -3.46
C VAL A 126 -10.89 -11.40 -3.19
N ALA A 127 -10.71 -12.35 -4.11
CA ALA A 127 -11.20 -13.71 -3.96
C ALA A 127 -10.55 -14.43 -2.75
N GLN A 128 -9.24 -14.27 -2.54
CA GLN A 128 -8.54 -14.85 -1.40
C GLN A 128 -9.11 -14.35 -0.07
N ARG A 129 -9.41 -13.04 0.01
CA ARG A 129 -10.01 -12.43 1.19
C ARG A 129 -11.41 -12.98 1.45
N ASP A 130 -12.25 -13.03 0.41
CA ASP A 130 -13.62 -13.52 0.53
C ASP A 130 -13.66 -15.01 0.91
N SER A 131 -12.79 -15.85 0.34
CA SER A 131 -12.65 -17.25 0.74
C SER A 131 -12.15 -17.38 2.18
N SER A 132 -11.22 -16.51 2.62
CA SER A 132 -10.66 -16.55 3.97
C SER A 132 -11.70 -16.24 5.04
N ILE A 133 -12.64 -15.32 4.79
CA ILE A 133 -13.68 -14.95 5.77
C ILE A 133 -14.89 -15.89 5.74
N ALA A 134 -15.08 -16.64 4.66
CA ALA A 134 -16.20 -17.55 4.50
C ALA A 134 -15.91 -18.97 5.05
N ASP A 135 -14.71 -19.21 5.60
CA ASP A 135 -14.26 -20.51 6.13
C ASP A 135 -14.40 -21.68 5.12
N PHE A 136 -14.23 -21.43 3.82
CA PHE A 136 -14.21 -22.47 2.78
C PHE A 136 -12.96 -23.35 2.84
#